data_AF-A0A965QDU8-F1
#
_entry.id   AF-A0A965QDU8-F1
#
_cell.length_a   1.000
_cell.length_b   1.000
_cell.length_c   1.000
_cell.angle_alpha   90.00
_cell.angle_beta   90.00
_cell.angle_gamma   90.00
#
_symmetry.space_group_name_H-M   'P 1'
#
loop_
_entity.id
_entity.type
_entity.pdbx_description
1 polymer ?
#
loop_
_entity_poly.entity_id
_entity_poly.type
_entity_poly.pdbx_seq_one_letter_code
_entity_poly.pdbx_strand_id
1 'polypeptide(L)'
;MVKFKILLLLFLLLKIPSFFSQESMLSIDGTYLGKNLLVSNPPQADGFGFCVNKVTVNGEVLPATIQKANFEIDFSLFNIKSGEQLFIVLEHNEGCIPKFVNPEVLLPKSTFICQKISATKNGLISWTTTNENEIIDFAIEQFKWNKWVKVGEVRGNGGQGLNNYTFQIITHSGKNRVRVSQIDNTGVKRFSPETSFNSLSAVVKKSPAKVRDYIYFKANQKAVKSKFELYDAFGNLLKVGFSDLVDCRNLVNGIYFINFDNTTEKFIKAGK
;
A
#
# COMPACT_ATOMS: atom_id res chain seq x y z
N MET A 1 35.76 -83.47 -12.93
CA MET A 1 34.35 -83.96 -12.97
C MET A 1 33.65 -83.30 -11.79
N VAL A 2 32.63 -82.44 -11.86
CA VAL A 2 31.51 -82.19 -12.81
C VAL A 2 31.13 -80.70 -12.65
N LYS A 3 31.35 -79.82 -13.63
CA LYS A 3 30.41 -79.23 -14.62
C LYS A 3 29.06 -78.66 -14.11
N PHE A 4 29.00 -77.31 -14.12
CA PHE A 4 28.01 -76.46 -14.81
C PHE A 4 26.50 -76.55 -14.46
N LYS A 5 25.92 -75.47 -13.92
CA LYS A 5 24.85 -74.65 -14.55
C LYS A 5 24.24 -73.61 -13.59
N ILE A 6 24.26 -72.35 -14.04
CA ILE A 6 23.15 -71.37 -13.99
C ILE A 6 22.64 -70.99 -12.59
N LEU A 7 22.98 -69.78 -12.13
CA LEU A 7 21.99 -68.70 -12.08
C LEU A 7 22.68 -67.34 -11.90
N LEU A 8 22.67 -66.57 -12.98
CA LEU A 8 22.94 -65.15 -13.05
C LEU A 8 21.95 -64.42 -12.12
N LEU A 9 22.28 -64.20 -10.84
CA LEU A 9 21.48 -63.33 -9.97
C LEU A 9 21.87 -61.87 -10.23
N LEU A 10 21.32 -61.42 -11.35
CA LEU A 10 21.02 -60.07 -11.77
C LEU A 10 21.09 -59.02 -10.65
N PHE A 11 21.99 -58.07 -10.88
CA PHE A 11 21.89 -56.67 -10.47
C PHE A 11 20.45 -56.17 -10.70
N LEU A 12 19.62 -56.12 -9.66
CA LEU A 12 18.36 -55.37 -9.70
C LEU A 12 18.26 -54.47 -8.47
N LEU A 13 19.04 -53.40 -8.51
CA LEU A 13 18.66 -52.13 -7.89
C LEU A 13 17.30 -51.74 -8.47
N LEU A 14 16.22 -52.19 -7.84
CA LEU A 14 14.89 -51.62 -7.99
C LEU A 14 14.96 -50.18 -7.49
N LYS A 15 15.36 -49.26 -8.37
CA LYS A 15 14.93 -47.87 -8.28
C LYS A 15 13.44 -47.89 -8.49
N ILE A 16 12.67 -47.97 -7.42
CA ILE A 16 11.25 -47.65 -7.43
C ILE A 16 11.20 -46.16 -7.83
N PRO A 17 10.70 -45.78 -9.01
CA PRO A 17 10.37 -44.39 -9.23
C PRO A 17 9.21 -44.10 -8.29
N SER A 18 9.50 -43.37 -7.21
CA SER A 18 8.46 -42.66 -6.49
C SER A 18 7.86 -41.69 -7.50
N PHE A 19 6.78 -42.10 -8.17
CA PHE A 19 5.89 -41.19 -8.86
C PHE A 19 5.26 -40.32 -7.76
N PHE A 20 5.96 -39.29 -7.34
CA PHE A 20 5.34 -38.17 -6.67
C PHE A 20 4.41 -37.54 -7.70
N SER A 21 3.11 -37.71 -7.50
CA SER A 21 2.13 -36.82 -8.12
C SER A 21 2.49 -35.42 -7.63
N GLN A 22 3.08 -34.61 -8.51
CA GLN A 22 3.42 -33.23 -8.20
C GLN A 22 2.11 -32.44 -8.33
N GLU A 23 1.39 -32.29 -7.22
CA GLU A 23 0.24 -31.40 -7.19
C GLU A 23 0.72 -29.95 -7.22
N SER A 24 0.15 -29.16 -8.13
CA SER A 24 0.42 -27.74 -8.23
C SER A 24 -0.53 -26.97 -7.32
N MET A 25 -0.03 -25.90 -6.70
CA MET A 25 -0.80 -25.05 -5.80
C MET A 25 -0.93 -23.65 -6.37
N LEU A 26 -2.15 -23.15 -6.44
CA LEU A 26 -2.45 -21.74 -6.70
C LEU A 26 -3.11 -21.14 -5.46
N SER A 27 -2.50 -20.11 -4.89
CA SER A 27 -3.02 -19.48 -3.67
C SER A 27 -3.29 -17.98 -3.85
N ILE A 28 -4.19 -17.46 -3.03
CA ILE A 28 -4.44 -16.02 -2.89
C ILE A 28 -4.76 -15.70 -1.43
N ASP A 29 -4.24 -14.58 -0.95
CA ASP A 29 -4.57 -13.99 0.34
C ASP A 29 -5.42 -12.73 0.20
N GLY A 30 -6.15 -12.39 1.26
CA GLY A 30 -6.89 -11.13 1.35
C GLY A 30 -7.82 -11.08 2.56
N THR A 31 -8.85 -10.27 2.49
CA THR A 31 -9.80 -10.05 3.59
C THR A 31 -11.20 -10.47 3.15
N TYR A 32 -11.96 -11.11 4.03
CA TYR A 32 -13.37 -11.37 3.74
C TYR A 32 -14.19 -10.09 3.82
N LEU A 33 -14.82 -9.69 2.71
CA LEU A 33 -15.58 -8.43 2.59
C LEU A 33 -17.07 -8.67 2.29
N GLY A 34 -17.59 -9.83 2.71
CA GLY A 34 -19.00 -10.21 2.52
C GLY A 34 -19.34 -10.70 1.11
N LYS A 35 -18.34 -10.96 0.26
CA LYS A 35 -18.51 -11.51 -1.08
C LYS A 35 -17.72 -12.79 -1.23
N ASN A 36 -18.29 -13.73 -1.97
CA ASN A 36 -17.67 -15.01 -2.29
C ASN A 36 -16.71 -14.90 -3.46
N LEU A 37 -15.77 -15.85 -3.52
CA LEU A 37 -14.73 -15.91 -4.54
C LEU A 37 -15.11 -16.90 -5.64
N LEU A 38 -15.07 -16.45 -6.88
CA LEU A 38 -15.36 -17.26 -8.07
C LEU A 38 -14.06 -17.85 -8.62
N VAL A 39 -14.12 -19.13 -8.98
CA VAL A 39 -13.01 -19.89 -9.54
C VAL A 39 -13.41 -20.44 -10.91
N SER A 40 -12.55 -20.22 -11.90
CA SER A 40 -12.59 -20.90 -13.18
C SER A 40 -11.72 -22.14 -13.10
N ASN A 41 -12.33 -23.29 -13.35
CA ASN A 41 -11.74 -24.61 -13.21
C ASN A 41 -11.78 -25.32 -14.57
N PRO A 42 -10.71 -25.25 -15.38
CA PRO A 42 -10.72 -25.83 -16.72
C PRO A 42 -10.85 -27.37 -16.67
N PRO A 43 -11.44 -28.01 -17.71
CA PRO A 43 -11.42 -29.45 -17.84
C PRO A 43 -9.98 -29.97 -18.00
N GLN A 44 -9.74 -31.21 -17.61
CA GLN A 44 -8.44 -31.86 -17.79
C GLN A 44 -8.17 -32.18 -19.27
N ALA A 45 -6.89 -32.33 -19.63
CA ALA A 45 -6.47 -32.57 -21.02
C ALA A 45 -6.96 -33.91 -21.60
N ASP A 46 -7.22 -34.89 -20.74
CA ASP A 46 -7.80 -36.18 -21.09
C ASP A 46 -9.35 -36.14 -21.25
N GLY A 47 -9.97 -35.00 -20.93
CA GLY A 47 -11.41 -34.79 -21.00
C GLY A 47 -12.20 -35.38 -19.84
N PHE A 48 -11.54 -35.98 -18.85
CA PHE A 48 -12.20 -36.56 -17.68
C PHE A 48 -12.00 -35.67 -16.46
N GLY A 49 -13.09 -35.11 -15.93
CA GLY A 49 -13.04 -34.29 -14.72
C GLY A 49 -12.50 -32.87 -14.94
N PHE A 50 -12.16 -32.22 -13.84
CA PHE A 50 -11.73 -30.83 -13.82
C PHE A 50 -10.38 -30.67 -13.11
N CYS A 51 -9.71 -29.56 -13.39
CA CYS A 51 -8.34 -29.29 -12.97
C CYS A 51 -8.14 -29.27 -11.45
N VAL A 52 -9.06 -28.65 -10.70
CA VAL A 52 -8.94 -28.48 -9.24
C VAL A 52 -9.38 -29.74 -8.49
N ASN A 53 -8.49 -30.23 -7.63
CA ASN A 53 -8.67 -31.43 -6.81
C ASN A 53 -9.16 -31.10 -5.39
N LYS A 54 -8.65 -30.01 -4.81
CA LYS A 54 -8.98 -29.59 -3.44
C LYS A 54 -8.93 -28.07 -3.33
N VAL A 55 -9.82 -27.53 -2.49
CA VAL A 55 -9.83 -26.12 -2.13
C VAL A 55 -9.77 -26.02 -0.62
N THR A 56 -8.85 -25.21 -0.09
CA THR A 56 -8.80 -24.90 1.33
C THR A 56 -8.96 -23.41 1.57
N VAL A 57 -9.70 -23.04 2.61
CA VAL A 57 -9.82 -21.67 3.12
C VAL A 57 -9.30 -21.68 4.55
N ASN A 58 -8.22 -20.93 4.82
CA ASN A 58 -7.53 -20.92 6.11
C ASN A 58 -7.13 -22.33 6.62
N GLY A 59 -6.83 -23.24 5.68
CA GLY A 59 -6.46 -24.64 5.98
C GLY A 59 -7.65 -25.60 6.09
N GLU A 60 -8.88 -25.11 6.15
CA GLU A 60 -10.09 -25.96 6.18
C GLU A 60 -10.55 -26.28 4.75
N VAL A 61 -10.93 -27.54 4.51
CA VAL A 61 -11.37 -28.01 3.18
C VAL A 61 -12.77 -27.48 2.88
N LEU A 62 -12.98 -26.93 1.67
CA LEU A 62 -14.28 -26.50 1.20
C LEU A 62 -15.27 -27.68 1.11
N PRO A 63 -16.37 -27.68 1.89
CA PRO A 63 -17.33 -28.78 1.88
C PRO A 63 -18.35 -28.62 0.74
N ALA A 64 -17.88 -28.47 -0.51
CA ALA A 64 -18.74 -28.25 -1.67
C ALA A 64 -18.18 -28.94 -2.94
N THR A 65 -19.08 -29.20 -3.90
CA THR A 65 -18.69 -29.80 -5.19
C THR A 65 -17.94 -28.80 -6.07
N ILE A 66 -16.68 -29.13 -6.37
CA ILE A 66 -15.78 -28.34 -7.22
C ILE A 66 -15.60 -28.91 -8.64
N GLN A 67 -16.18 -30.07 -8.92
CA GLN A 67 -16.10 -30.78 -10.22
C GLN A 67 -17.04 -30.15 -11.27
N LYS A 68 -16.79 -28.88 -11.60
CA LYS A 68 -17.51 -28.09 -12.60
C LYS A 68 -16.61 -26.97 -13.13
N ALA A 69 -16.90 -26.51 -14.34
CA ALA A 69 -16.07 -25.53 -15.06
C ALA A 69 -15.90 -24.19 -14.33
N ASN A 70 -16.91 -23.78 -13.55
CA ASN A 70 -16.85 -22.61 -12.69
C ASN A 70 -17.57 -22.92 -11.38
N PHE A 71 -16.95 -22.55 -10.27
CA PHE A 71 -17.53 -22.70 -8.94
C PHE A 71 -17.26 -21.50 -8.05
N GLU A 72 -18.01 -21.43 -6.97
CA GLU A 72 -17.95 -20.37 -5.98
C GLU A 72 -17.42 -20.97 -4.68
N ILE A 73 -16.45 -20.29 -4.08
CA ILE A 73 -16.00 -20.55 -2.71
C ILE A 73 -16.93 -19.73 -1.82
N ASP A 74 -17.93 -20.41 -1.26
CA ASP A 74 -18.89 -19.80 -0.35
C ASP A 74 -18.28 -19.71 1.06
N PHE A 75 -17.90 -18.49 1.46
CA PHE A 75 -17.25 -18.25 2.74
C PHE A 75 -18.22 -18.42 3.93
N SER A 76 -19.53 -18.41 3.69
CA SER A 76 -20.52 -18.64 4.75
C SER A 76 -20.42 -20.04 5.38
N LEU A 77 -19.80 -20.99 4.66
CA LEU A 77 -19.56 -22.36 5.11
C LEU A 77 -18.48 -22.49 6.20
N PHE A 78 -17.67 -21.44 6.41
CA PHE A 78 -16.50 -21.46 7.30
C PHE A 78 -16.65 -20.57 8.55
N ASN A 79 -17.85 -20.05 8.83
CA ASN A 79 -18.12 -19.13 9.96
C ASN A 79 -17.20 -17.88 10.02
N ILE A 80 -16.70 -17.44 8.86
CA ILE A 80 -15.78 -16.30 8.75
C ILE A 80 -16.55 -14.98 8.83
N LYS A 81 -16.04 -14.02 9.61
CA LYS A 81 -16.65 -12.69 9.74
C LYS A 81 -16.02 -11.68 8.78
N SER A 82 -16.83 -10.70 8.37
CA SER A 82 -16.34 -9.59 7.55
C SER A 82 -15.16 -8.90 8.26
N GLY A 83 -14.05 -8.70 7.55
CA GLY A 83 -12.80 -8.15 8.08
C GLY A 83 -11.75 -9.19 8.48
N GLU A 84 -12.08 -10.49 8.50
CA GLU A 84 -11.10 -11.55 8.80
C GLU A 84 -10.18 -11.84 7.60
N GLN A 85 -8.93 -12.21 7.90
CA GLN A 85 -7.96 -12.60 6.87
C GLN A 85 -8.30 -13.98 6.30
N LEU A 86 -8.11 -14.10 4.99
CA LEU A 86 -8.32 -15.29 4.21
C LEU A 86 -7.01 -15.70 3.54
N PHE A 87 -6.73 -16.99 3.57
CA PHE A 87 -5.72 -17.65 2.76
C PHE A 87 -6.38 -18.82 2.02
N ILE A 88 -6.57 -18.66 0.71
CA ILE A 88 -7.22 -19.65 -0.13
C ILE A 88 -6.15 -20.38 -0.95
N VAL A 89 -6.26 -21.71 -1.02
CA VAL A 89 -5.39 -22.56 -1.84
C VAL A 89 -6.24 -23.46 -2.73
N LEU A 90 -5.94 -23.46 -4.03
CA LEU A 90 -6.43 -24.41 -5.00
C LEU A 90 -5.31 -25.42 -5.29
N GLU A 91 -5.50 -26.66 -4.90
CA GLU A 91 -4.65 -27.77 -5.36
C GLU A 91 -5.21 -28.30 -6.67
N HIS A 92 -4.35 -28.42 -7.68
CA HIS A 92 -4.76 -28.77 -9.02
C HIS A 92 -3.74 -29.67 -9.73
N ASN A 93 -4.22 -30.36 -10.76
CA ASN A 93 -3.40 -31.25 -11.57
C ASN A 93 -2.36 -30.49 -12.40
N GLU A 94 -1.24 -31.14 -12.72
CA GLU A 94 -0.26 -30.58 -13.65
C GLU A 94 -0.83 -30.48 -15.06
N GLY A 95 -0.38 -29.49 -15.82
CA GLY A 95 -0.81 -29.29 -17.22
C GLY A 95 -2.14 -28.55 -17.39
N CYS A 96 -2.80 -28.14 -16.30
CA CYS A 96 -3.94 -27.24 -16.32
C CYS A 96 -3.76 -26.13 -15.28
N ILE A 97 -4.37 -24.95 -15.49
CA ILE A 97 -4.19 -23.79 -14.61
C ILE A 97 -5.57 -23.18 -14.29
N PRO A 98 -6.08 -23.36 -13.06
CA PRO A 98 -7.30 -22.70 -12.62
C PRO A 98 -7.05 -21.19 -12.40
N LYS A 99 -8.13 -20.41 -12.27
CA LYS A 99 -8.03 -18.96 -12.08
C LYS A 99 -9.05 -18.45 -11.08
N PHE A 100 -8.63 -17.52 -10.22
CA PHE A 100 -9.55 -16.68 -9.47
C PHE A 100 -10.14 -15.63 -10.42
N VAL A 101 -11.47 -15.62 -10.56
CA VAL A 101 -12.18 -14.80 -11.55
C VAL A 101 -12.39 -13.37 -11.05
N ASN A 102 -12.63 -13.20 -9.74
CA ASN A 102 -12.92 -11.92 -9.09
C ASN A 102 -12.04 -11.70 -7.83
N PRO A 103 -10.69 -11.79 -7.91
CA PRO A 103 -9.81 -11.65 -6.74
C PRO A 103 -9.97 -10.32 -5.99
N GLU A 104 -10.46 -9.27 -6.66
CA GLU A 104 -10.71 -7.95 -6.09
C GLU A 104 -11.79 -7.94 -5.00
N VAL A 105 -12.59 -9.00 -4.85
CA VAL A 105 -13.56 -9.12 -3.75
C VAL A 105 -12.91 -9.34 -2.39
N LEU A 106 -11.62 -9.71 -2.38
CA LEU A 106 -10.82 -9.87 -1.17
C LEU A 106 -10.04 -8.61 -0.80
N LEU A 107 -10.08 -7.59 -1.67
CA LEU A 107 -9.25 -6.42 -1.55
C LEU A 107 -10.05 -5.22 -1.05
N PRO A 108 -9.49 -4.43 -0.12
CA PRO A 108 -10.26 -3.40 0.53
C PRO A 108 -10.68 -2.25 -0.39
N LYS A 109 -11.88 -1.70 -0.18
CA LYS A 109 -12.48 -0.58 -0.90
C LYS A 109 -12.79 0.59 0.03
N SER A 110 -12.32 1.77 -0.36
CA SER A 110 -12.64 3.00 0.35
C SER A 110 -14.08 3.40 0.09
N THR A 111 -14.91 3.37 1.14
CA THR A 111 -16.34 3.72 1.08
C THR A 111 -16.72 4.91 1.95
N PHE A 112 -15.76 5.47 2.70
CA PHE A 112 -16.05 6.52 3.67
C PHE A 112 -16.79 7.72 3.06
N ILE A 113 -17.67 8.31 3.85
CA ILE A 113 -18.31 9.59 3.55
C ILE A 113 -17.86 10.56 4.63
N CYS A 114 -17.15 11.61 4.23
CA CYS A 114 -16.75 12.68 5.16
C CYS A 114 -17.96 13.56 5.47
N GLN A 115 -18.39 13.54 6.73
CA GLN A 115 -19.50 14.36 7.21
C GLN A 115 -19.04 15.79 7.53
N LYS A 116 -17.91 15.91 8.21
CA LYS A 116 -17.32 17.20 8.58
C LYS A 116 -15.81 17.10 8.64
N ILE A 117 -15.13 18.17 8.24
CA ILE A 117 -13.69 18.35 8.45
C ILE A 117 -13.41 19.80 8.84
N SER A 118 -12.54 19.98 9.82
CA SER A 118 -12.13 21.29 10.33
C SER A 118 -10.69 21.24 10.81
N ALA A 119 -10.04 22.40 10.84
CA ALA A 119 -8.68 22.52 11.36
C ALA A 119 -8.54 23.80 12.18
N THR A 120 -7.80 23.71 13.29
CA THR A 120 -7.48 24.85 14.14
C THR A 120 -6.27 25.62 13.60
N LYS A 121 -6.08 26.87 14.06
CA LYS A 121 -4.92 27.69 13.69
C LYS A 121 -3.56 27.07 14.07
N ASN A 122 -3.57 26.11 15.01
CA ASN A 122 -2.38 25.40 15.47
C ASN A 122 -2.14 24.09 14.71
N GLY A 123 -2.98 23.73 13.74
CA GLY A 123 -2.80 22.52 12.93
C GLY A 123 -3.43 21.25 13.49
N LEU A 124 -4.31 21.34 14.49
CA LEU A 124 -5.14 20.20 14.89
C LEU A 124 -6.27 20.04 13.88
N ILE A 125 -6.24 18.96 13.11
CA ILE A 125 -7.29 18.57 12.17
C ILE A 125 -8.25 17.64 12.90
N SER A 126 -9.55 17.86 12.73
CA SER A 126 -10.61 16.99 13.23
C SER A 126 -11.59 16.70 12.10
N TRP A 127 -11.90 15.44 11.89
CA TRP A 127 -12.87 15.02 10.88
C TRP A 127 -13.75 13.89 11.39
N THR A 128 -14.94 13.81 10.80
CA THR A 128 -15.92 12.79 11.09
C THR A 128 -16.39 12.13 9.81
N THR A 129 -16.64 10.83 9.88
CA THR A 129 -16.95 9.99 8.73
C THR A 129 -18.02 8.97 9.09
N THR A 130 -18.68 8.45 8.06
CA THR A 130 -19.61 7.33 8.13
C THR A 130 -19.34 6.37 6.96
N ASN A 131 -19.98 5.20 6.98
CA ASN A 131 -19.90 4.23 5.87
C ASN A 131 -18.45 3.79 5.58
N GLU A 132 -17.65 3.54 6.61
CA GLU A 132 -16.32 2.93 6.46
C GLU A 132 -16.49 1.41 6.49
N ASN A 133 -16.91 0.78 5.41
CA ASN A 133 -17.20 -0.67 5.42
C ASN A 133 -16.02 -1.51 5.92
N GLU A 134 -14.82 -0.97 5.80
CA GLU A 134 -13.56 -1.62 6.09
C GLU A 134 -12.61 -0.69 6.82
N ILE A 135 -11.62 -1.29 7.47
CA ILE A 135 -10.54 -0.58 8.16
C ILE A 135 -9.46 -0.24 7.14
N ILE A 136 -9.44 1.02 6.71
CA ILE A 136 -8.44 1.57 5.78
C ILE A 136 -7.85 2.83 6.40
N ASP A 137 -6.53 2.98 6.33
CA ASP A 137 -5.83 4.15 6.86
C ASP A 137 -6.17 5.41 6.07
N PHE A 138 -6.47 6.49 6.79
CA PHE A 138 -6.57 7.82 6.23
C PHE A 138 -5.17 8.41 6.07
N ALA A 139 -4.82 8.81 4.85
CA ALA A 139 -3.70 9.69 4.59
C ALA A 139 -4.13 11.14 4.85
N ILE A 140 -3.38 11.85 5.70
CA ILE A 140 -3.56 13.27 5.95
C ILE A 140 -2.69 14.02 4.95
N GLU A 141 -3.29 14.89 4.16
CA GLU A 141 -2.61 15.64 3.11
C GLU A 141 -2.67 17.14 3.40
N GLN A 142 -1.54 17.83 3.23
CA GLN A 142 -1.41 19.27 3.32
C GLN A 142 -0.98 19.80 1.94
N PHE A 143 -1.64 20.84 1.45
CA PHE A 143 -1.27 21.46 0.19
C PHE A 143 -0.09 22.40 0.40
N LYS A 144 1.02 22.14 -0.29
CA LYS A 144 2.22 22.99 -0.28
C LYS A 144 3.01 22.79 -1.56
N TRP A 145 3.69 23.86 -2.00
CA TRP A 145 4.53 23.83 -3.20
C TRP A 145 3.77 23.31 -4.43
N ASN A 146 2.53 23.80 -4.59
CA ASN A 146 1.60 23.45 -5.66
C ASN A 146 1.21 21.95 -5.76
N LYS A 147 1.36 21.18 -4.67
CA LYS A 147 0.97 19.77 -4.62
C LYS A 147 0.39 19.39 -3.25
N TRP A 148 -0.40 18.33 -3.23
CA TRP A 148 -0.83 17.69 -1.98
C TRP A 148 0.28 16.78 -1.49
N VAL A 149 0.78 17.03 -0.29
CA VAL A 149 1.83 16.23 0.33
C VAL A 149 1.24 15.48 1.52
N LYS A 150 1.45 14.17 1.55
CA LYS A 150 1.12 13.34 2.72
C LYS A 150 1.97 13.77 3.92
N VAL A 151 1.31 14.10 5.02
CA VAL A 151 1.93 14.58 6.27
C VAL A 151 1.70 13.64 7.45
N GLY A 152 0.84 12.64 7.29
CA GLY A 152 0.61 11.62 8.30
C GLY A 152 -0.43 10.59 7.88
N GLU A 153 -0.66 9.63 8.76
CA GLU A 153 -1.70 8.61 8.63
C GLU A 153 -2.44 8.42 9.96
N VAL A 154 -3.72 8.09 9.86
CA VAL A 154 -4.54 7.66 10.99
C VAL A 154 -5.33 6.43 10.56
N ARG A 155 -5.25 5.37 11.36
CA ARG A 155 -6.00 4.14 11.11
C ARG A 155 -7.50 4.40 11.16
N GLY A 156 -8.23 3.99 10.12
CA GLY A 156 -9.69 4.02 10.11
C GLY A 156 -10.26 3.03 11.13
N ASN A 157 -11.40 3.36 11.70
CA ASN A 157 -12.10 2.50 12.65
C ASN A 157 -13.00 1.49 11.93
N GLY A 158 -13.42 1.78 10.68
CA GLY A 158 -14.39 0.96 9.98
C GLY A 158 -15.82 1.12 10.53
N GLY A 159 -16.72 0.26 10.06
CA GLY A 159 -18.14 0.25 10.42
C GLY A 159 -19.03 1.27 9.69
N GLN A 160 -20.34 1.07 9.86
CA GLN A 160 -21.39 1.95 9.33
C GLN A 160 -21.62 3.21 10.17
N GLY A 161 -21.20 3.19 11.44
CA GLY A 161 -21.43 4.24 12.41
C GLY A 161 -20.63 5.53 12.16
N LEU A 162 -20.88 6.52 13.02
CA LEU A 162 -20.13 7.78 13.02
C LEU A 162 -18.76 7.55 13.67
N ASN A 163 -17.70 7.80 12.91
CA ASN A 163 -16.33 7.79 13.39
C ASN A 163 -15.79 9.21 13.52
N ASN A 164 -14.88 9.39 14.48
CA ASN A 164 -14.27 10.68 14.79
C ASN A 164 -12.76 10.49 14.88
N TYR A 165 -12.02 11.40 14.25
CA TYR A 165 -10.57 11.34 14.21
C TYR A 165 -9.96 12.70 14.44
N THR A 166 -8.72 12.69 14.95
CA THR A 166 -7.90 13.88 15.05
C THR A 166 -6.47 13.60 14.62
N PHE A 167 -5.80 14.61 14.07
CA PHE A 167 -4.40 14.54 13.71
C PHE A 167 -3.73 15.91 13.82
N GLN A 168 -2.56 15.97 14.46
CA GLN A 168 -1.78 17.19 14.62
C GLN A 168 -0.74 17.29 13.51
N ILE A 169 -0.88 18.27 12.61
CA ILE A 169 0.13 18.53 11.58
C ILE A 169 1.16 19.56 12.04
N ILE A 170 2.30 19.59 11.36
CA ILE A 170 3.23 20.72 11.40
C ILE A 170 2.75 21.77 10.40
N THR A 171 2.41 22.96 10.90
CA THR A 171 1.92 24.07 10.07
C THR A 171 3.07 24.84 9.45
N HIS A 172 2.87 25.32 8.22
CA HIS A 172 3.71 26.36 7.62
C HIS A 172 3.08 27.73 7.85
N SER A 173 3.81 28.81 7.60
CA SER A 173 3.28 30.18 7.72
C SER A 173 2.14 30.44 6.72
N GLY A 174 1.25 31.38 7.06
CA GLY A 174 0.13 31.77 6.21
C GLY A 174 -0.97 30.71 6.08
N LYS A 175 -1.58 30.62 4.88
CA LYS A 175 -2.75 29.78 4.62
C LYS A 175 -2.38 28.32 4.42
N ASN A 176 -2.79 27.45 5.33
CA ASN A 176 -2.67 26.00 5.23
C ASN A 176 -3.99 25.45 4.67
N ARG A 177 -3.93 24.56 3.67
CA ARG A 177 -5.06 23.78 3.17
C ARG A 177 -4.80 22.31 3.46
N VAL A 178 -5.81 21.62 3.98
CA VAL A 178 -5.70 20.23 4.41
C VAL A 178 -6.92 19.43 3.97
N ARG A 179 -6.70 18.15 3.73
CA ARG A 179 -7.76 17.16 3.46
C ARG A 179 -7.29 15.79 3.94
N VAL A 180 -8.22 14.86 4.03
CA VAL A 180 -7.90 13.44 4.26
C VAL A 180 -8.30 12.62 3.06
N SER A 181 -7.61 11.50 2.86
CA SER A 181 -7.91 10.58 1.77
C SER A 181 -7.70 9.14 2.18
N GLN A 182 -8.39 8.23 1.50
CA GLN A 182 -8.08 6.80 1.51
C GLN A 182 -7.79 6.39 0.07
N ILE A 183 -6.87 5.45 -0.08
CA ILE A 183 -6.54 4.82 -1.37
C ILE A 183 -7.04 3.39 -1.28
N ASP A 184 -7.91 2.99 -2.19
CA ASP A 184 -8.36 1.60 -2.26
C ASP A 184 -7.40 0.74 -3.09
N ASN A 185 -7.69 -0.56 -3.18
CA ASN A 185 -6.87 -1.50 -3.93
C ASN A 185 -6.78 -1.20 -5.44
N THR A 186 -7.72 -0.43 -5.98
CA THR A 186 -7.72 -0.05 -7.40
C THR A 186 -6.77 1.13 -7.67
N GLY A 187 -6.19 1.70 -6.62
CA GLY A 187 -5.39 2.92 -6.67
C GLY A 187 -6.24 4.19 -6.73
N VAL A 188 -7.57 4.07 -6.68
CA VAL A 188 -8.48 5.21 -6.69
C VAL A 188 -8.43 5.88 -5.32
N LYS A 189 -8.09 7.17 -5.33
CA LYS A 189 -8.09 7.99 -4.13
C LYS A 189 -9.47 8.59 -3.90
N ARG A 190 -10.04 8.33 -2.73
CA ARG A 190 -11.24 9.03 -2.24
C ARG A 190 -10.82 10.12 -1.27
N PHE A 191 -11.29 11.35 -1.49
CA PHE A 191 -10.92 12.52 -0.69
C PHE A 191 -12.09 13.05 0.12
N SER A 192 -11.80 13.63 1.28
CA SER A 192 -12.71 14.56 1.93
C SER A 192 -12.79 15.89 1.15
N PRO A 193 -13.79 16.74 1.44
CA PRO A 193 -13.65 18.17 1.16
C PRO A 193 -12.35 18.73 1.77
N GLU A 194 -11.85 19.81 1.20
CA GLU A 194 -10.72 20.53 1.79
C GLU A 194 -11.19 21.50 2.86
N THR A 195 -10.37 21.70 3.89
CA THR A 195 -10.51 22.80 4.85
C THR A 195 -9.24 23.63 4.88
N SER A 196 -9.34 24.88 5.33
CA SER A 196 -8.19 25.78 5.37
C SER A 196 -8.21 26.69 6.59
N PHE A 197 -7.02 27.08 7.02
CA PHE A 197 -6.81 27.97 8.15
C PHE A 197 -5.53 28.78 7.96
N ASN A 198 -5.47 29.95 8.60
CA ASN A 198 -4.23 30.73 8.68
C ASN A 198 -3.51 30.36 9.99
N SER A 199 -2.26 29.91 9.88
CA SER A 199 -1.48 29.50 11.03
C SER A 199 -0.92 30.69 11.80
N LEU A 200 -0.52 30.44 13.05
CA LEU A 200 0.25 31.39 13.87
C LEU A 200 1.76 31.25 13.65
N SER A 201 2.19 30.36 12.75
CA SER A 201 3.61 30.13 12.46
C SER A 201 4.22 31.38 11.80
N ALA A 202 5.34 31.83 12.34
CA ALA A 202 6.10 32.93 11.76
C ALA A 202 6.65 32.54 10.39
N VAL A 203 6.73 33.51 9.47
CA VAL A 203 7.29 33.32 8.13
C VAL A 203 8.74 32.90 8.25
N VAL A 204 9.06 31.76 7.65
CA VAL A 204 10.44 31.27 7.61
C VAL A 204 11.14 31.91 6.42
N LYS A 205 12.38 32.34 6.62
CA LYS A 205 13.24 32.86 5.57
C LYS A 205 14.48 32.00 5.42
N LYS A 206 14.88 31.77 4.17
CA LYS A 206 16.12 31.07 3.81
C LYS A 206 17.28 32.07 3.76
N SER A 207 18.45 31.64 4.21
CA SER A 207 19.72 32.37 4.05
C SER A 207 20.88 31.39 3.88
N PRO A 208 21.97 31.76 3.20
CA PRO A 208 22.16 32.97 2.39
C PRO A 208 21.52 32.86 0.99
N ALA A 209 21.45 33.97 0.26
CA ALA A 209 20.95 33.99 -1.14
C ALA A 209 21.91 33.27 -2.11
N LYS A 210 23.22 33.48 -1.96
CA LYS A 210 24.29 32.74 -2.65
C LYS A 210 24.85 31.71 -1.68
N VAL A 211 24.60 30.44 -1.95
CA VAL A 211 24.91 29.34 -1.03
C VAL A 211 26.30 28.79 -1.34
N ARG A 212 27.12 28.62 -0.31
CA ARG A 212 28.41 27.90 -0.42
C ARG A 212 28.30 26.51 0.21
N ASP A 213 28.09 26.46 1.52
CA ASP A 213 28.12 25.19 2.25
C ASP A 213 26.77 24.82 2.83
N TYR A 214 26.03 25.80 3.35
CA TYR A 214 24.80 25.55 4.10
C TYR A 214 23.70 26.54 3.78
N ILE A 215 22.47 26.06 3.86
CA ILE A 215 21.26 26.87 3.94
C ILE A 215 20.74 26.82 5.37
N TYR A 216 20.30 27.96 5.87
CA TYR A 216 19.71 28.13 7.19
C TYR A 216 18.28 28.66 7.05
N PHE A 217 17.39 28.11 7.86
CA PHE A 217 16.02 28.57 8.00
C PHE A 217 15.87 29.35 9.30
N LYS A 218 15.37 30.59 9.20
CA LYS A 218 15.15 31.47 10.34
C LYS A 218 13.77 32.08 10.32
N ALA A 219 13.14 32.20 11.48
CA ALA A 219 11.95 33.00 11.69
C ALA A 219 12.22 33.94 12.87
N ASN A 220 11.89 35.23 12.72
CA ASN A 220 12.17 36.25 13.73
C ASN A 220 13.62 36.20 14.25
N GLN A 221 14.57 36.02 13.33
CA GLN A 221 16.02 35.89 13.58
C GLN A 221 16.47 34.63 14.35
N LYS A 222 15.56 33.77 14.78
CA LYS A 222 15.86 32.49 15.44
C LYS A 222 15.87 31.34 14.43
N ALA A 223 16.76 30.37 14.63
CA ALA A 223 16.77 29.14 13.86
C ALA A 223 15.45 28.38 14.07
N VAL A 224 14.87 27.88 12.98
CA VAL A 224 13.58 27.17 13.02
C VAL A 224 13.61 26.02 12.02
N LYS A 225 13.08 24.86 12.43
CA LYS A 225 12.98 23.71 11.54
C LYS A 225 11.89 23.95 10.51
N SER A 226 12.20 23.68 9.24
CA SER A 226 11.25 23.70 8.15
C SER A 226 11.36 22.42 7.34
N LYS A 227 10.23 21.93 6.84
CA LYS A 227 10.24 20.81 5.90
C LYS A 227 10.71 21.37 4.57
N PHE A 228 11.67 20.72 3.93
CA PHE A 228 12.23 21.21 2.68
C PHE A 228 12.35 20.11 1.62
N GLU A 229 12.32 20.53 0.37
CA GLU A 229 12.68 19.72 -0.80
C GLU A 229 13.63 20.55 -1.66
N LEU A 230 14.80 20.00 -1.98
CA LEU A 230 15.83 20.63 -2.78
C LEU A 230 15.86 19.98 -4.15
N TYR A 231 15.85 20.80 -5.19
CA TYR A 231 15.84 20.39 -6.59
C TYR A 231 17.01 21.00 -7.36
N ASP A 232 17.50 20.29 -8.36
CA ASP A 232 18.42 20.86 -9.37
C ASP A 232 17.67 21.75 -10.38
N ALA A 233 18.42 22.30 -11.35
CA ALA A 233 17.86 23.13 -12.41
C ALA A 233 16.91 22.39 -13.37
N PHE A 234 16.94 21.06 -13.40
CA PHE A 234 16.10 20.21 -14.26
C PHE A 234 14.84 19.71 -13.52
N GLY A 235 14.69 20.03 -12.24
CA GLY A 235 13.56 19.58 -11.41
C GLY A 235 13.76 18.20 -10.78
N ASN A 236 14.97 17.63 -10.81
CA ASN A 236 15.26 16.38 -10.11
C ASN A 236 15.35 16.64 -8.61
N LEU A 237 14.68 15.79 -7.82
CA LEU A 237 14.71 15.87 -6.37
C LEU A 237 16.06 15.37 -5.82
N LEU A 238 16.80 16.27 -5.17
CA LEU A 238 18.13 15.97 -4.62
C LEU A 238 18.09 15.62 -3.14
N LYS A 239 17.32 16.39 -2.35
CA LYS A 239 17.24 16.21 -0.89
C LYS A 239 15.85 16.55 -0.38
N VAL A 240 15.43 15.84 0.66
CA VAL A 240 14.25 16.16 1.47
C VAL A 240 14.61 16.10 2.94
N GLY A 241 13.92 16.85 3.77
CA GLY A 241 14.14 16.77 5.21
C GLY A 241 13.27 17.70 6.02
N PHE A 242 13.43 17.63 7.35
CA PHE A 242 12.84 18.56 8.31
C PHE A 242 13.94 19.04 9.26
N SER A 243 14.48 20.21 8.97
CA SER A 243 15.67 20.74 9.64
C SER A 243 15.67 22.26 9.58
N ASP A 244 16.46 22.92 10.42
CA ASP A 244 16.79 24.34 10.34
C ASP A 244 18.04 24.60 9.51
N LEU A 245 18.78 23.54 9.15
CA LEU A 245 20.01 23.53 8.38
C LEU A 245 19.94 22.53 7.21
N VAL A 246 20.41 22.92 6.02
CA VAL A 246 20.59 22.02 4.88
C VAL A 246 22.03 22.06 4.40
N ASP A 247 22.72 20.92 4.45
CA ASP A 247 24.07 20.76 3.91
C ASP A 247 24.04 20.75 2.37
N CYS A 248 24.81 21.64 1.77
CA CYS A 248 24.94 21.85 0.33
C CYS A 248 26.39 21.64 -0.17
N ARG A 249 27.32 21.17 0.68
CA ARG A 249 28.73 21.01 0.31
C ARG A 249 28.95 19.99 -0.81
N ASN A 250 28.08 19.00 -0.90
CA ASN A 250 28.10 17.98 -1.95
C ASN A 250 27.44 18.42 -3.27
N LEU A 251 26.97 19.67 -3.36
CA LEU A 251 26.36 20.20 -4.58
C LEU A 251 27.41 20.90 -5.46
N VAL A 252 27.36 20.64 -6.76
CA VAL A 252 28.16 21.35 -7.75
C VAL A 252 27.66 22.78 -7.95
N ASN A 253 28.51 23.65 -8.50
CA ASN A 253 28.13 25.03 -8.82
C ASN A 253 26.98 25.04 -9.83
N GLY A 254 25.98 25.88 -9.59
CA GLY A 254 24.80 25.91 -10.45
C GLY A 254 23.59 26.57 -9.80
N ILE A 255 22.46 26.46 -10.50
CA ILE A 255 21.16 26.96 -10.06
C ILE A 255 20.37 25.81 -9.44
N TYR A 256 19.72 26.10 -8.32
CA TYR A 256 18.91 25.15 -7.57
C TYR A 256 17.62 25.82 -7.10
N PHE A 257 16.62 24.99 -6.77
CA PHE A 257 15.36 25.43 -6.20
C PHE A 257 15.14 24.73 -4.87
N ILE A 258 14.68 25.48 -3.87
CA ILE A 258 14.34 24.93 -2.57
C ILE A 258 12.91 25.30 -2.20
N ASN A 259 12.13 24.26 -1.97
CA ASN A 259 10.84 24.34 -1.32
C ASN A 259 11.06 24.35 0.19
N PHE A 260 10.46 25.29 0.90
CA PHE A 260 10.43 25.32 2.37
C PHE A 260 9.24 26.14 2.84
N ASP A 261 8.81 25.96 4.09
CA ASP A 261 7.64 26.67 4.64
C ASP A 261 6.43 26.55 3.67
N ASN A 262 5.96 27.67 3.11
CA ASN A 262 4.91 27.71 2.08
C ASN A 262 5.39 28.19 0.70
N THR A 263 6.71 28.35 0.50
CA THR A 263 7.29 29.01 -0.67
C THR A 263 8.35 28.15 -1.37
N THR A 264 8.70 28.57 -2.57
CA THR A 264 9.78 28.01 -3.38
C THR A 264 10.74 29.14 -3.74
N GLU A 265 12.02 28.95 -3.45
CA GLU A 265 13.05 29.94 -3.79
C GLU A 265 14.13 29.35 -4.68
N LYS A 266 14.54 30.13 -5.69
CA LYS A 266 15.74 29.88 -6.48
C LYS A 266 16.96 30.36 -5.70
N PHE A 267 18.05 29.60 -5.75
CA PHE A 267 19.35 30.06 -5.25
C PHE A 267 20.49 29.58 -6.16
N ILE A 268 21.64 30.25 -6.02
CA ILE A 268 22.86 29.90 -6.74
C ILE A 268 23.82 29.23 -5.76
N LYS A 269 24.27 28.02 -6.09
CA LYS A 269 25.41 27.38 -5.44
C LYS A 269 26.68 27.89 -6.08
N ALA A 270 27.55 28.47 -5.27
CA ALA A 270 28.88 28.90 -5.70
C ALA A 270 29.97 28.13 -4.96
N GLY A 271 31.04 27.85 -5.68
CA GLY A 271 32.27 27.29 -5.14
C GLY A 271 33.07 28.38 -4.45
N LYS A 272 34.15 27.96 -3.79
CA LYS A 272 35.28 28.87 -3.61
C LYS A 272 35.86 29.23 -4.97
#